data_AF-A0A5K1DSF5-F1
#
_entry.id   AF-A0A5K1DSF5-F1
#
_cell.length_a   1.000
_cell.length_b   1.000
_cell.length_c   1.000
_cell.angle_alpha   90.00
_cell.angle_beta   90.00
_cell.angle_gamma   90.00
#
_symmetry.space_group_name_H-M   'P 1'
#
loop_
_entity.id
_entity.type
_entity.pdbx_description
1 polymer ?
#
loop_
_entity_poly.entity_id
_entity_poly.type
_entity_poly.pdbx_seq_one_letter_code
_entity_poly.pdbx_strand_id
1 'polypeptide(L)' 'VLNHGIPHELMDEVQRLFKEHYKLKMEEKFKEFATSTKLEEGEREWDQIDWESTFFLRHLPLSNIDGIPNLSDDY' A
#
# COMPACT_ATOMS: atom_id res chain seq x y z
N VAL A 1 1.49 21.30 2.74
CA VAL A 1 1.74 22.32 3.80
C VAL A 1 3.15 22.10 4.28
N LEU A 2 3.96 23.15 4.46
CA LEU A 2 5.27 23.06 5.13
C LEU A 2 5.12 23.57 6.57
N ASN A 3 6.00 23.15 7.47
CA ASN A 3 5.93 23.48 8.91
C ASN A 3 4.63 23.02 9.60
N HIS A 4 4.18 21.81 9.28
CA HIS A 4 2.93 21.21 9.79
C HIS A 4 3.03 20.64 11.22
N GLY A 5 4.21 20.69 11.86
CA GLY A 5 4.42 20.21 13.23
C GLY A 5 4.51 18.70 13.40
N ILE A 6 4.48 17.93 12.30
CA ILE A 6 4.73 16.48 12.34
C ILE A 6 6.25 16.27 12.32
N PRO A 7 6.82 15.48 13.25
CA PRO A 7 8.26 15.21 13.29
C PRO A 7 8.75 14.60 11.97
N HIS A 8 9.91 15.06 11.48
CA HIS A 8 10.53 14.51 10.28
C HIS A 8 10.92 13.04 10.46
N GLU A 9 11.45 12.68 11.62
CA GLU A 9 11.81 11.29 11.96
C GLU A 9 10.62 10.34 11.84
N LEU A 10 9.43 10.76 12.29
CA LEU A 10 8.20 9.99 12.14
C LEU A 10 7.81 9.81 10.66
N MET A 11 7.92 10.86 9.86
CA MET A 11 7.62 10.77 8.42
C MET A 11 8.60 9.83 7.71
N ASP A 12 9.88 9.88 8.08
CA ASP A 12 10.92 9.01 7.52
C ASP A 12 10.69 7.54 7.89
N GLU A 13 10.31 7.27 9.14
CA GLU A 13 9.96 5.93 9.62
C GLU A 13 8.74 5.37 8.92
N VAL A 14 7.64 6.13 8.84
CA VAL A 14 6.44 5.75 8.09
C VAL A 14 6.81 5.46 6.64
N GLN A 15 7.57 6.33 5.97
CA GLN A 15 7.99 6.09 4.60
C GLN A 15 8.78 4.78 4.44
N ARG A 16 9.70 4.49 5.37
CA ARG A 16 10.51 3.27 5.37
C ARG A 16 9.63 2.03 5.53
N LEU A 17 8.78 2.01 6.55
CA LEU A 17 7.89 0.89 6.87
C LEU A 17 7.00 0.53 5.67
N PHE A 18 6.35 1.52 5.05
CA PHE A 18 5.45 1.29 3.92
C PHE A 18 6.20 0.75 2.68
N LYS A 19 7.40 1.26 2.38
CA LYS A 19 8.24 0.75 1.28
C LYS A 19 8.67 -0.70 1.51
N GLU A 20 9.05 -1.04 2.74
CA GLU A 20 9.43 -2.40 3.11
C GLU A 20 8.23 -3.35 3.03
N HIS A 21 7.07 -2.95 3.52
CA HIS A 21 5.85 -3.76 3.46
C HIS A 21 5.42 -4.02 2.01
N TYR A 22 5.46 -3.01 1.14
CA TYR A 22 5.20 -3.21 -0.29
C TYR A 22 6.11 -4.28 -0.88
N LYS A 23 7.43 -4.11 -0.72
CA LYS A 23 8.45 -5.00 -1.29
C LYS A 23 8.30 -6.44 -0.79
N LEU A 24 8.00 -6.62 0.50
CA LEU A 24 7.97 -7.95 1.13
C LEU A 24 6.63 -8.66 0.99
N LYS A 25 5.51 -7.92 0.95
CA LYS A 25 4.16 -8.51 1.14
C LYS A 25 3.16 -8.18 0.04
N MET A 26 3.38 -7.14 -0.76
CA MET A 26 2.41 -6.68 -1.78
C MET A 26 2.93 -6.84 -3.21
N GLU A 27 4.25 -6.75 -3.44
CA GLU A 27 4.84 -6.75 -4.78
C GLU A 27 4.50 -8.02 -5.58
N GLU A 28 4.58 -9.20 -4.95
CA GLU A 28 4.25 -10.47 -5.60
C GLU A 28 2.77 -10.53 -6.01
N LYS A 29 1.86 -10.17 -5.10
CA LYS A 29 0.41 -10.11 -5.38
C LYS A 29 0.07 -9.12 -6.48
N PHE A 30 0.78 -7.99 -6.52
CA PHE A 30 0.59 -7.00 -7.58
C PHE A 30 1.05 -7.53 -8.94
N LYS A 31 2.17 -8.27 -9.01
CA LYS A 31 2.61 -8.95 -10.24
C LYS A 31 1.59 -10.00 -10.69
N GLU A 32 1.08 -10.82 -9.77
CA GLU A 32 0.02 -11.79 -10.06
C GLU A 32 -1.24 -11.11 -10.62
N PHE A 33 -1.65 -9.99 -10.03
CA PHE A 33 -2.75 -9.16 -10.53
C PHE A 33 -2.48 -8.62 -11.94
N ALA A 34 -1.28 -8.07 -12.18
CA ALA A 34 -0.90 -7.50 -13.47
C ALA A 34 -0.92 -8.57 -14.58
N THR A 35 -0.38 -9.76 -14.30
CA THR A 35 -0.38 -10.88 -15.25
C THR A 35 -1.78 -11.45 -15.47
N SER A 36 -2.58 -11.64 -14.41
CA SER A 36 -3.92 -12.24 -14.50
C SER A 36 -4.94 -11.36 -15.22
N THR A 37 -4.78 -10.04 -15.13
CA THR A 37 -5.67 -9.07 -15.76
C THR A 37 -5.30 -8.80 -17.23
N LYS A 38 -4.30 -9.50 -17.79
CA LYS A 38 -3.77 -9.30 -19.16
C LYS A 38 -3.42 -7.84 -19.46
N LEU A 39 -3.18 -7.03 -18.43
CA LEU A 39 -2.76 -5.64 -18.57
C LEU A 39 -1.48 -5.61 -19.42
N GLU A 40 -0.55 -6.53 -19.18
CA GLU A 40 0.68 -6.67 -19.98
C GLU A 40 0.47 -6.83 -21.50
N GLU A 41 -0.72 -7.28 -21.96
CA GLU A 41 -1.03 -7.55 -23.37
C GLU A 41 -1.74 -6.37 -24.08
N GLY A 42 -2.03 -5.26 -23.38
CA GLY A 42 -2.54 -4.03 -24.01
C GLY A 42 -4.02 -4.04 -24.40
N GLU A 43 -4.85 -4.93 -23.84
CA GLU A 43 -6.29 -5.01 -24.14
C GLU A 43 -7.12 -3.88 -23.47
N ARG A 44 -8.32 -3.60 -24.03
CA ARG A 44 -9.13 -2.36 -23.89
C ARG A 44 -9.64 -1.98 -22.50
N GLU A 45 -9.23 -2.66 -21.42
CA GLU A 45 -9.79 -2.46 -20.07
C GLU A 45 -8.95 -1.52 -19.18
N TRP A 46 -7.83 -0.99 -19.69
CA TRP A 46 -6.99 -0.02 -18.97
C TRP A 46 -7.76 1.20 -18.43
N ASP A 47 -8.76 1.67 -19.17
CA ASP A 47 -9.56 2.85 -18.78
C ASP A 47 -10.45 2.59 -17.55
N GLN A 48 -10.58 1.33 -17.11
CA GLN A 48 -11.40 0.92 -15.96
C GLN A 48 -10.57 0.37 -14.79
N ILE A 49 -9.24 0.34 -14.92
CA ILE A 49 -8.35 -0.28 -13.94
C ILE A 49 -7.30 0.74 -13.48
N ASP A 50 -7.24 0.96 -12.18
CA ASP A 50 -6.16 1.73 -11.57
C ASP A 50 -4.91 0.87 -11.45
N TRP A 51 -3.79 1.35 -12.01
CA TRP A 51 -2.47 0.75 -11.79
C TRP A 51 -1.98 1.12 -10.38
N GLU A 52 -2.52 0.46 -9.37
CA GLU A 52 -2.30 0.78 -7.96
C GLU A 52 -2.21 -0.48 -7.10
N SER A 53 -1.45 -0.42 -6.01
CA SER A 53 -1.40 -1.46 -4.98
C SER A 53 -1.63 -0.80 -3.63
N THR A 54 -2.75 -1.15 -2.96
CA THR A 54 -3.20 -0.47 -1.73
C THR A 54 -3.71 -1.44 -0.67
N PHE A 55 -3.71 -0.96 0.56
CA PHE A 55 -4.42 -1.54 1.69
C PHE A 55 -5.04 -0.40 2.51
N PHE A 56 -6.01 -0.73 3.36
CA PHE A 56 -6.77 0.28 4.09
C PHE A 56 -6.62 0.15 5.60
N LEU A 57 -6.11 1.23 6.23
CA LEU A 57 -6.03 1.40 7.68
C LEU A 57 -7.10 2.39 8.15
N ARG A 58 -8.04 1.89 8.94
CA ARG A 58 -9.06 2.66 9.63
C ARG A 58 -8.60 2.89 11.05
N HIS A 59 -8.46 4.15 11.46
CA HIS A 59 -8.13 4.49 12.85
C HIS A 59 -9.39 4.66 13.73
N LEU A 60 -10.42 5.31 13.19
CA LEU A 60 -11.65 5.66 13.90
C LEU A 60 -12.91 5.24 13.11
N PRO A 61 -14.06 5.01 13.78
CA PRO A 61 -14.25 5.01 15.23
C PRO A 61 -13.66 3.77 15.91
N LEU A 62 -13.45 2.69 15.15
CA LEU A 62 -12.82 1.47 15.63
C LEU A 62 -11.65 1.14 14.72
N SER A 63 -10.45 1.01 15.31
CA SER A 63 -9.26 0.64 14.57
C SER A 63 -9.42 -0.74 13.91
N ASN A 64 -8.89 -0.93 12.70
CA ASN A 64 -8.78 -2.25 12.08
C ASN A 64 -7.34 -2.77 12.02
N ILE A 65 -6.38 -2.10 12.67
CA ILE A 65 -4.95 -2.39 12.53
C ILE A 65 -4.61 -3.87 12.81
N ASP A 66 -5.18 -4.44 13.88
CA ASP A 66 -4.97 -5.83 14.28
C ASP A 66 -5.57 -6.85 13.29
N GLY A 67 -6.45 -6.39 12.40
CA GLY A 67 -7.11 -7.20 11.38
C GLY A 67 -6.42 -7.17 10.02
N ILE A 68 -5.37 -6.37 9.84
CA ILE A 68 -4.67 -6.26 8.56
C ILE A 68 -3.65 -7.40 8.44
N PRO A 69 -3.80 -8.32 7.47
CA PRO A 69 -2.91 -9.45 7.35
C PRO A 69 -1.53 -9.00 6.85
N ASN A 70 -0.48 -9.58 7.43
CA ASN A 70 0.93 -9.33 7.08
C ASN A 70 1.46 -7.92 7.42
N LEU A 71 0.77 -7.18 8.28
CA LEU A 71 1.33 -5.97 8.91
C LEU A 71 2.40 -6.39 9.94
N SER A 72 3.52 -5.67 10.05
CA SER A 72 4.51 -5.95 11.10
C SER A 72 4.10 -5.28 12.40
N ASP A 73 4.68 -5.74 13.51
CA ASP A 73 4.47 -5.14 14.85
C ASP A 73 5.08 -3.73 14.98
N ASP A 74 5.81 -3.26 13.96
CA ASP A 74 6.43 -1.93 13.93
C ASP A 74 5.45 -0.82 13.49
N TYR A 75 4.19 -1.17 13.19
CA TYR A 75 3.14 -0.26 12.69
C TYR A 75 2.23 0.34 13.76
#